data_AF-A0A3Q1JL70-F1
#
_entry.id   AF-A0A3Q1JL70-F1
#
_cell.length_a   1.000
_cell.length_b   1.000
_cell.length_c   1.000
_cell.angle_alpha   90.00
_cell.angle_beta   90.00
_cell.angle_gamma   90.00
#
_symmetry.space_group_name_H-M   'P 1'
#
loop_
_entity.id
_entity.type
_entity.pdbx_description
1 polymer ?
#
loop_
_entity_poly.entity_id
_entity_poly.type
_entity_poly.pdbx_seq_one_letter_code
_entity_poly.pdbx_strand_id
1 'polypeptide(L)'
;MGHRQSTIELKNDCSDYKLINPSCYTYSGSCSTPFPAEIGPFDSGIAVFEKTAGTSCGSVGVVTYDLLNKSTQEKPGKLAIMFSNPFNFNFFSNLFAVGVFNMSTKCDYDLYRKMYYEADGGYVRGAARDGGLTYTSERVTITATMTDTHEPVIRIQVRQK
;
A
#
# COMPACT_ATOMS: atom_id res chain seq x y z
N MET A 1 -6.91 -5.01 26.10
CA MET A 1 -6.84 -4.15 24.89
C MET A 1 -6.46 -5.04 23.73
N GLY A 2 -7.28 -5.10 22.67
CA GLY A 2 -7.01 -5.97 21.52
C GLY A 2 -5.81 -5.49 20.70
N HIS A 3 -4.96 -6.43 20.31
CA HIS A 3 -3.92 -6.25 19.31
C HIS A 3 -4.58 -5.90 17.97
N ARG A 4 -4.01 -4.93 17.24
CA ARG A 4 -4.43 -4.62 15.86
C ARG A 4 -3.19 -4.34 15.04
N GLN A 5 -3.04 -5.12 13.99
CA GLN A 5 -1.97 -5.00 13.02
C GLN A 5 -2.56 -4.99 11.62
N SER A 6 -1.96 -4.25 10.71
CA SER A 6 -2.22 -4.34 9.28
C SER A 6 -0.98 -4.92 8.64
N THR A 7 -1.12 -6.07 7.99
CA THR A 7 -0.03 -6.72 7.27
C THR A 7 -0.19 -6.43 5.78
N ILE A 8 0.88 -5.98 5.13
CA ILE A 8 0.90 -5.78 3.67
C ILE A 8 1.87 -6.79 3.08
N GLU A 9 1.34 -7.67 2.23
CA GLU A 9 2.08 -8.65 1.44
C GLU A 9 2.17 -8.12 0.01
N LEU A 10 3.38 -7.83 -0.47
CA LEU A 10 3.64 -7.28 -1.80
C LEU A 10 4.45 -8.26 -2.63
N LYS A 11 3.85 -8.78 -3.70
CA LYS A 11 4.50 -9.65 -4.67
C LYS A 11 4.79 -8.89 -5.96
N ASN A 12 6.05 -8.91 -6.38
CA ASN A 12 6.47 -8.38 -7.67
C ASN A 12 6.56 -9.50 -8.70
N ASP A 13 5.56 -9.63 -9.56
CA ASP A 13 5.55 -10.60 -10.66
C ASP A 13 6.01 -9.99 -12.00
N CYS A 14 6.70 -8.85 -11.95
CA CYS A 14 7.37 -8.30 -13.11
C CYS A 14 8.69 -9.04 -13.36
N SER A 15 9.05 -9.26 -14.62
CA SER A 15 10.41 -9.70 -14.99
C SER A 15 11.37 -8.52 -15.04
N ASP A 16 10.89 -7.35 -15.43
CA ASP A 16 11.74 -6.22 -15.84
C ASP A 16 11.84 -5.12 -14.80
N TYR A 17 10.96 -5.12 -13.80
CA TYR A 17 10.92 -4.12 -12.75
C TYR A 17 11.39 -4.66 -11.42
N LYS A 18 12.15 -3.83 -10.70
CA LYS A 18 12.42 -3.94 -9.27
C LYS A 18 11.59 -2.91 -8.52
N LEU A 19 11.16 -3.24 -7.31
CA LEU A 19 10.58 -2.29 -6.37
C LEU A 19 11.69 -1.84 -5.42
N ILE A 20 12.09 -0.58 -5.45
CA ILE A 20 13.20 -0.07 -4.63
C ILE A 20 12.80 1.15 -3.80
N ASN A 21 13.61 1.50 -2.81
CA ASN A 21 13.44 2.70 -1.98
C ASN A 21 12.06 2.74 -1.29
N PRO A 22 11.75 1.74 -0.43
CA PRO A 22 10.52 1.77 0.34
C PRO A 22 10.47 3.04 1.18
N SER A 23 9.29 3.66 1.23
CA SER A 23 8.99 4.75 2.16
C SER A 23 7.62 4.51 2.75
N CYS A 24 7.40 4.92 4.00
CA CYS A 24 6.11 4.83 4.65
C CYS A 24 5.78 6.10 5.41
N TYR A 25 4.51 6.45 5.41
CA TYR A 25 3.93 7.49 6.24
C TYR A 25 2.76 6.88 7.02
N THR A 26 2.81 7.00 8.34
CA THR A 26 1.75 6.54 9.25
C THR A 26 0.94 7.74 9.74
N TYR A 27 -0.31 7.83 9.33
CA TYR A 27 -1.27 8.78 9.91
C TYR A 27 -1.69 8.35 11.31
N SER A 28 -1.83 7.04 11.53
CA SER A 28 -2.17 6.44 12.82
C SER A 28 -1.47 5.10 13.00
N GLY A 29 -0.96 4.83 14.20
CA GLY A 29 -0.13 3.66 14.47
C GLY A 29 1.35 3.88 14.15
N SER A 30 2.10 2.80 14.00
CA SER A 30 3.53 2.79 13.70
C SER A 30 3.91 1.59 12.85
N CYS A 31 4.97 1.74 12.04
CA CYS A 31 5.57 0.62 11.32
C CYS A 31 6.40 -0.23 12.29
N SER A 32 5.98 -1.47 12.56
CA SER A 32 6.75 -2.39 13.40
C SER A 32 7.74 -3.22 12.59
N THR A 33 7.35 -3.63 11.39
CA THR A 33 8.23 -4.31 10.43
C THR A 33 8.22 -3.53 9.11
N PRO A 34 9.32 -2.85 8.75
CA PRO A 34 9.41 -2.17 7.47
C PRO A 34 9.57 -3.18 6.33
N PHE A 35 9.13 -2.76 5.14
CA PHE A 35 9.38 -3.48 3.90
C PHE A 35 10.90 -3.59 3.60
N PRO A 36 11.37 -4.65 2.91
CA PRO A 36 12.76 -4.76 2.46
C PRO A 36 13.16 -3.62 1.52
N ALA A 37 14.43 -3.23 1.54
CA ALA A 37 14.95 -2.13 0.74
C ALA A 37 14.75 -2.30 -0.78
N GLU A 38 14.68 -3.55 -1.23
CA GLU A 38 14.41 -3.94 -2.62
C GLU A 38 13.53 -5.20 -2.65
N ILE A 39 12.60 -5.26 -3.60
CA ILE A 39 11.90 -6.49 -4.01
C ILE A 39 12.22 -6.71 -5.49
N GLY A 40 12.97 -7.77 -5.77
CA GLY A 40 13.41 -8.14 -7.11
C GLY A 40 12.28 -8.69 -7.99
N PRO A 41 12.57 -8.97 -9.27
CA PRO A 41 11.66 -9.70 -10.15
C PRO A 41 11.26 -11.06 -9.55
N PHE A 42 9.95 -11.37 -9.59
CA PHE A 42 9.35 -12.60 -9.05
C PHE A 42 9.52 -12.81 -7.53
N ASP A 43 9.91 -11.77 -6.81
CA ASP A 43 10.12 -11.82 -5.36
C ASP A 43 8.95 -11.18 -4.59
N SER A 44 8.98 -11.29 -3.27
CA SER A 44 7.96 -10.72 -2.39
C SER A 44 8.54 -10.07 -1.14
N GLY A 45 7.80 -9.12 -0.59
CA GLY A 45 8.12 -8.46 0.67
C GLY A 45 6.89 -8.33 1.55
N ILE A 46 7.14 -8.14 2.84
CA ILE A 46 6.09 -7.94 3.85
C ILE A 46 6.41 -6.69 4.66
N ALA A 47 5.38 -5.95 5.04
CA ALA A 47 5.45 -4.96 6.12
C ALA A 47 4.29 -5.11 7.09
N VAL A 48 4.52 -4.70 8.34
CA VAL A 48 3.54 -4.78 9.43
C VAL A 48 3.40 -3.42 10.11
N PHE A 49 2.15 -2.98 10.26
CA PHE A 49 1.79 -1.70 10.86
C PHE A 49 0.87 -1.92 12.04
N GLU A 50 1.31 -1.55 13.22
CA GLU A 50 0.59 -1.75 14.48
C GLU A 50 -0.10 -0.48 14.94
N LYS A 51 -1.25 -0.61 15.61
CA LYS A 51 -1.86 0.53 16.28
C LYS A 51 -0.98 1.02 17.44
N THR A 52 -1.12 2.29 17.81
CA THR A 52 -0.47 2.80 19.02
C THR A 52 -1.06 2.13 20.27
N ALA A 53 -0.22 1.56 21.12
CA ALA A 53 -0.63 0.94 22.39
C ALA A 53 -1.38 1.94 23.28
N GLY A 54 -2.33 1.48 24.10
CA GLY A 54 -3.08 2.36 25.00
C GLY A 54 -4.14 3.28 24.35
N THR A 55 -4.19 3.37 23.02
CA THR A 55 -5.15 4.22 22.29
C THR A 55 -6.26 3.43 21.61
N SER A 56 -7.40 4.08 21.40
CA SER A 56 -8.52 3.67 20.54
C SER A 56 -8.30 4.09 19.07
N CYS A 57 -7.04 4.12 18.63
CA CYS A 57 -6.66 4.44 17.27
C CYS A 57 -6.44 3.15 16.44
N GLY A 58 -6.57 3.29 15.12
CA GLY A 58 -6.36 2.23 14.15
C GLY A 58 -4.91 2.11 13.68
N SER A 59 -4.74 1.48 12.52
CA SER A 59 -3.49 1.43 11.76
C SER A 59 -3.76 1.97 10.36
N VAL A 60 -3.22 3.15 10.06
CA VAL A 60 -3.59 3.95 8.88
C VAL A 60 -2.36 4.62 8.30
N GLY A 61 -2.13 4.47 7.00
CA GLY A 61 -0.97 5.06 6.36
C GLY A 61 -0.90 4.83 4.86
N VAL A 62 0.22 5.24 4.30
CA VAL A 62 0.60 4.99 2.91
C VAL A 62 2.03 4.47 2.85
N VAL A 63 2.27 3.52 1.96
CA VAL A 63 3.58 2.98 1.62
C VAL A 63 3.85 3.24 0.15
N THR A 64 5.11 3.53 -0.19
CA THR A 64 5.53 3.69 -1.57
C THR A 64 6.78 2.90 -1.90
N TYR A 65 6.90 2.52 -3.17
CA TYR A 65 8.10 1.96 -3.79
C TYR A 65 8.35 2.64 -5.13
N ASP A 66 9.60 2.90 -5.49
CA ASP A 66 9.96 3.29 -6.85
C ASP A 66 9.91 2.05 -7.75
N LEU A 67 9.26 2.15 -8.91
CA LEU A 67 9.36 1.16 -9.98
C LEU A 67 10.66 1.44 -10.73
N LEU A 68 11.68 0.58 -10.62
CA LEU A 68 12.93 0.68 -11.37
C LEU A 68 12.95 -0.34 -12.50
N ASN A 69 13.10 0.09 -13.74
CA ASN A 69 13.38 -0.82 -14.85
C ASN A 69 14.83 -1.31 -14.75
N LYS A 70 15.03 -2.63 -14.63
CA LYS A 70 16.36 -3.21 -14.42
C LYS A 70 17.30 -3.00 -15.61
N SER A 71 16.77 -2.89 -16.82
CA SER A 71 17.55 -2.81 -18.06
C SER A 71 17.90 -1.36 -18.39
N THR A 72 16.92 -0.44 -18.32
CA THR A 72 17.13 0.97 -18.67
C THR A 72 17.56 1.83 -17.49
N GLN A 73 17.43 1.32 -16.25
CA GLN A 73 17.62 2.07 -15.00
C GLN A 73 16.66 3.26 -14.84
N GLU A 74 15.63 3.35 -15.67
CA GLU A 74 14.59 4.38 -15.57
C GLU A 74 13.63 4.09 -14.43
N LYS A 75 13.08 5.16 -13.85
CA LYS A 75 12.05 5.10 -12.81
C LYS A 75 10.73 5.67 -13.33
N PRO A 76 9.92 4.90 -14.07
CA PRO A 76 8.71 5.42 -14.71
C PRO A 76 7.61 5.84 -13.72
N GLY A 77 7.72 5.46 -12.45
CA GLY A 77 6.75 5.90 -11.45
C GLY A 77 7.01 5.31 -10.07
N LYS A 78 6.12 5.69 -9.15
CA LYS A 78 6.12 5.30 -7.75
C LYS A 78 4.84 4.55 -7.46
N LEU A 79 4.97 3.26 -7.15
CA LEU A 79 3.88 2.45 -6.59
C LEU A 79 3.48 3.07 -5.24
N ALA A 80 2.19 3.25 -5.01
CA ALA A 80 1.66 3.70 -3.72
C ALA A 80 0.52 2.77 -3.25
N ILE A 81 0.53 2.50 -1.96
CA ILE A 81 -0.39 1.57 -1.28
C ILE A 81 -0.91 2.30 -0.05
N MET A 82 -2.18 2.67 -0.04
CA MET A 82 -2.84 3.23 1.13
C MET A 82 -3.64 2.14 1.83
N PHE A 83 -3.62 2.16 3.16
CA PHE A 83 -4.44 1.30 3.99
C PHE A 83 -5.03 2.09 5.17
N SER A 84 -6.24 1.71 5.56
CA SER A 84 -6.92 2.24 6.73
C SER A 84 -7.67 1.12 7.42
N ASN A 85 -7.21 0.77 8.62
CA ASN A 85 -7.86 -0.15 9.55
C ASN A 85 -8.33 0.65 10.77
N PRO A 86 -9.60 1.09 10.83
CA PRO A 86 -10.10 1.94 11.89
C PRO A 86 -10.28 1.17 13.21
N PHE A 87 -10.32 1.88 14.34
CA PHE A 87 -10.62 1.23 15.61
C PHE A 87 -12.09 0.78 15.71
N ASN A 88 -13.04 1.60 15.26
CA ASN A 88 -14.46 1.33 15.43
C ASN A 88 -15.13 0.91 14.12
N PHE A 89 -15.37 -0.38 13.96
CA PHE A 89 -16.03 -0.93 12.77
C PHE A 89 -17.54 -0.67 12.71
N ASN A 90 -18.15 -0.18 13.80
CA ASN A 90 -19.56 0.22 13.79
C ASN A 90 -19.79 1.52 12.99
N PHE A 91 -18.74 2.34 12.82
CA PHE A 91 -18.83 3.62 12.11
C PHE A 91 -17.92 3.70 10.87
N PHE A 92 -16.90 2.84 10.79
CA PHE A 92 -15.89 2.89 9.74
C PHE A 92 -15.61 1.49 9.18
N SER A 93 -15.14 1.42 7.93
CA SER A 93 -14.78 0.16 7.28
C SER A 93 -13.30 0.14 6.93
N ASN A 94 -12.74 -1.05 6.77
CA ASN A 94 -11.40 -1.22 6.22
C ASN A 94 -11.37 -0.68 4.79
N LEU A 95 -10.47 0.26 4.53
CA LEU A 95 -10.27 0.86 3.20
C LEU A 95 -8.83 0.62 2.76
N PHE A 96 -8.65 0.40 1.47
CA PHE A 96 -7.33 0.32 0.85
C PHE A 96 -7.37 0.91 -0.55
N ALA A 97 -6.21 1.37 -1.01
CA ALA A 97 -6.05 1.91 -2.35
C ALA A 97 -4.67 1.59 -2.92
N VAL A 98 -4.61 1.44 -4.24
CA VAL A 98 -3.37 1.18 -4.97
C VAL A 98 -3.29 2.03 -6.22
N GLY A 99 -2.09 2.49 -6.57
CA GLY A 99 -1.86 3.32 -7.75
C GLY A 99 -0.40 3.48 -8.10
N VAL A 100 -0.15 4.16 -9.22
CA VAL A 100 1.20 4.55 -9.65
C VAL A 100 1.22 6.06 -9.84
N PHE A 101 2.13 6.72 -9.15
CA PHE A 101 2.29 8.17 -9.12
C PHE A 101 3.59 8.60 -9.78
N ASN A 102 3.71 9.90 -10.07
CA ASN A 102 4.95 10.49 -10.55
C ASN A 102 6.05 10.39 -9.47
N MET A 103 7.31 10.26 -9.91
CA MET A 103 8.47 10.14 -9.02
C MET A 103 8.67 11.31 -8.05
N SER A 104 8.16 12.51 -8.38
CA SER A 104 8.17 13.68 -7.49
C SER A 104 7.19 13.59 -6.32
N THR A 105 6.29 12.62 -6.33
CA THR A 105 5.28 12.42 -5.28
C THR A 105 5.96 11.92 -4.01
N LYS A 106 5.80 12.67 -2.92
CA LYS A 106 6.34 12.33 -1.61
C LYS A 106 5.45 11.31 -0.90
N CYS A 107 6.06 10.47 -0.07
CA CYS A 107 5.33 9.58 0.83
C CYS A 107 5.03 10.32 2.13
N ASP A 108 3.94 11.08 2.17
CA ASP A 108 3.59 11.96 3.27
C ASP A 108 2.07 12.08 3.50
N TYR A 109 1.69 13.03 4.35
CA TYR A 109 0.30 13.33 4.66
C TYR A 109 -0.52 13.73 3.43
N ASP A 110 0.05 14.46 2.48
CA ASP A 110 -0.69 14.92 1.30
C ASP A 110 -1.02 13.74 0.39
N LEU A 111 -0.08 12.80 0.20
CA LEU A 111 -0.36 11.56 -0.54
C LEU A 111 -1.43 10.71 0.18
N TYR A 112 -1.32 10.55 1.50
CA TYR A 112 -2.33 9.84 2.28
C TYR A 112 -3.72 10.50 2.15
N ARG A 113 -3.82 11.81 2.36
CA ARG A 113 -5.07 12.58 2.27
C ARG A 113 -5.68 12.42 0.88
N LYS A 114 -4.86 12.54 -0.16
CA LYS A 114 -5.27 12.34 -1.55
C LYS A 114 -5.88 10.96 -1.75
N MET A 115 -5.14 9.90 -1.41
CA MET A 115 -5.59 8.52 -1.63
C MET A 115 -6.80 8.14 -0.77
N TYR A 116 -7.02 8.80 0.37
CA TYR A 116 -8.12 8.49 1.28
C TYR A 116 -9.41 9.28 0.99
N TYR A 117 -9.31 10.58 0.71
CA TYR A 117 -10.48 11.47 0.60
C TYR A 117 -10.87 11.85 -0.82
N GLU A 118 -9.93 11.92 -1.76
CA GLU A 118 -10.23 12.39 -3.13
C GLU A 118 -10.87 11.25 -3.95
N ALA A 119 -11.60 11.56 -5.01
CA ALA A 119 -12.25 10.53 -5.84
C ALA A 119 -11.34 10.01 -6.98
N ASP A 120 -10.46 10.88 -7.49
CA ASP A 120 -9.59 10.61 -8.65
C ASP A 120 -8.16 11.02 -8.38
N GLY A 121 -7.22 10.42 -9.12
CA GLY A 121 -5.83 10.89 -9.11
C GLY A 121 -4.74 9.85 -9.33
N GLY A 122 -4.96 8.86 -10.21
CA GLY A 122 -3.94 7.85 -10.55
C GLY A 122 -3.90 6.65 -9.60
N TYR A 123 -5.03 6.31 -8.99
CA TYR A 123 -5.20 5.18 -8.10
C TYR A 123 -6.64 4.69 -8.12
N VAL A 124 -6.89 3.50 -7.57
CA VAL A 124 -8.23 2.99 -7.24
C VAL A 124 -8.33 2.76 -5.74
N ARG A 125 -9.50 3.01 -5.15
CA ARG A 125 -9.79 2.81 -3.73
C ARG A 125 -11.07 1.97 -3.59
N GLY A 126 -11.12 1.13 -2.57
CA GLY A 126 -12.34 0.41 -2.19
C GLY A 126 -12.31 -0.05 -0.74
N ALA A 127 -13.47 -0.51 -0.26
CA ALA A 127 -13.57 -1.17 1.04
C ALA A 127 -13.20 -2.64 0.92
N ALA A 128 -12.60 -3.20 1.99
CA ALA A 128 -12.23 -4.61 2.05
C ALA A 128 -13.42 -5.54 1.74
N ARG A 129 -14.60 -5.19 2.21
CA ARG A 129 -15.86 -5.93 1.98
C ARG A 129 -16.33 -5.94 0.52
N ASP A 130 -15.89 -4.97 -0.29
CA ASP A 130 -16.33 -4.83 -1.68
C ASP A 130 -15.47 -5.67 -2.65
N GLY A 131 -14.48 -6.40 -2.12
CA GLY A 131 -13.65 -7.34 -2.87
C GLY A 131 -12.30 -6.76 -3.28
N GLY A 132 -11.83 -7.18 -4.45
CA GLY A 132 -10.51 -6.84 -4.97
C GLY A 132 -10.48 -5.55 -5.79
N LEU A 133 -9.32 -4.91 -5.82
CA LEU A 133 -9.00 -3.75 -6.65
C LEU A 133 -8.10 -4.16 -7.80
N THR A 134 -8.29 -3.53 -8.96
CA THR A 134 -7.36 -3.60 -10.10
C THR A 134 -7.08 -2.20 -10.62
N TYR A 135 -5.81 -1.82 -10.64
CA TYR A 135 -5.32 -0.59 -11.25
C TYR A 135 -4.38 -0.92 -12.40
N THR A 136 -4.51 -0.24 -13.53
CA THR A 136 -3.63 -0.42 -14.68
C THR A 136 -3.04 0.93 -15.07
N SER A 137 -1.71 1.00 -15.09
CA SER A 137 -0.96 2.10 -15.70
C SER A 137 -0.45 1.71 -17.09
N GLU A 138 0.34 2.57 -17.71
CA GLU A 138 1.03 2.24 -18.96
C GLU A 138 2.08 1.12 -18.81
N ARG A 139 2.62 0.92 -17.60
CA ARG A 139 3.76 0.02 -17.36
C ARG A 139 3.38 -1.26 -16.62
N VAL A 140 2.47 -1.15 -15.66
CA VAL A 140 2.14 -2.24 -14.74
C VAL A 140 0.64 -2.28 -14.45
N THR A 141 0.15 -3.49 -14.16
CA THR A 141 -1.15 -3.75 -13.55
C THR A 141 -0.93 -4.17 -12.10
N ILE A 142 -1.67 -3.56 -11.18
CA ILE A 142 -1.66 -3.85 -9.75
C ILE A 142 -3.02 -4.44 -9.40
N THR A 143 -3.01 -5.65 -8.84
CA THR A 143 -4.20 -6.25 -8.23
C THR A 143 -4.03 -6.30 -6.72
N ALA A 144 -5.06 -5.94 -5.98
CA ALA A 144 -5.01 -5.92 -4.52
C ALA A 144 -6.29 -6.48 -3.88
N THR A 145 -6.16 -7.10 -2.72
CA THR A 145 -7.29 -7.53 -1.87
C THR A 145 -6.97 -7.23 -0.42
N MET A 146 -7.98 -6.97 0.39
CA MET A 146 -7.84 -6.76 1.84
C MET A 146 -8.87 -7.61 2.58
N THR A 147 -8.47 -8.31 3.64
CA THR A 147 -9.43 -9.00 4.51
C THR A 147 -10.19 -7.99 5.39
N ASP A 148 -11.49 -8.17 5.57
CA ASP A 148 -12.31 -7.28 6.40
C ASP A 148 -12.32 -7.73 7.88
N THR A 149 -11.17 -7.61 8.55
CA THR A 149 -10.95 -8.01 9.95
C THR A 149 -10.23 -6.90 10.74
N HIS A 150 -10.13 -7.06 12.06
CA HIS A 150 -9.33 -6.16 12.91
C HIS A 150 -7.82 -6.29 12.72
N GLU A 151 -7.37 -7.39 12.10
CA GLU A 151 -5.99 -7.65 11.73
C GLU A 151 -5.89 -7.92 10.22
N PRO A 152 -6.11 -6.90 9.38
CA PRO A 152 -6.27 -7.12 7.95
C PRO A 152 -4.94 -7.49 7.29
N VAL A 153 -5.02 -8.44 6.35
CA VAL A 153 -3.95 -8.75 5.42
C VAL A 153 -4.29 -8.14 4.07
N ILE A 154 -3.44 -7.23 3.60
CA ILE A 154 -3.53 -6.59 2.30
C ILE A 154 -2.56 -7.30 1.37
N ARG A 155 -3.08 -8.01 0.38
CA ARG A 155 -2.29 -8.74 -0.62
C ARG A 155 -2.24 -7.97 -1.91
N ILE A 156 -1.04 -7.76 -2.43
CA ILE A 156 -0.79 -6.93 -3.60
C ILE A 156 0.10 -7.71 -4.56
N GLN A 157 -0.29 -7.71 -5.82
CA GLN A 157 0.48 -8.32 -6.89
C GLN A 157 0.68 -7.28 -7.98
N VAL A 158 1.95 -7.04 -8.33
CA VAL A 158 2.34 -6.13 -9.41
C VAL A 158 2.77 -6.97 -10.60
N ARG A 159 2.14 -6.77 -11.74
CA ARG A 159 2.47 -7.46 -12.99
C ARG A 159 2.84 -6.41 -14.04
N GLN A 160 3.85 -6.70 -14.84
CA GLN A 160 4.12 -5.87 -16.01
C GLN A 160 3.01 -6.04 -17.05
N LYS A 161 2.81 -4.98 -17.83
CA LYS A 161 1.86 -5.01 -18.94
C LYS A 161 2.45 -5.70 -20.17
#